data_AF-Q23K66-F1
#
_entry.id   AF-Q23K66-F1
#
_cell.length_a   1.000
_cell.length_b   1.000
_cell.length_c   1.000
_cell.angle_alpha   90.00
_cell.angle_beta   90.00
_cell.angle_gamma   90.00
#
_symmetry.space_group_name_H-M   'P 1'
#
loop_
_entity.id
_entity.type
_entity.pdbx_description
1 polymer ?
#
loop_
_entity_poly.entity_id
_entity_poly.type
_entity_poly.pdbx_seq_one_letter_code
_entity_poly.pdbx_strand_id
1 'polypeptide(L)'
;MSNVSDAQIQEWIKRGEDPKEFLLKECAPQCTAWKEKLGRCEAKLKSLVNADPEMSCMYPLRDWVTCIEACVQPAITRNLFGSKYM
;
A
#
# COMPACT_ATOMS: atom_id res chain seq x y z
N MET A 1 6.17 10.92 -8.16
CA MET A 1 5.62 12.20 -7.66
C MET A 1 4.12 11.98 -7.59
N SER A 2 3.55 11.95 -6.39
CA SER A 2 2.11 11.81 -6.16
C SER A 2 1.41 13.11 -6.57
N ASN A 3 0.31 13.02 -7.33
CA ASN A 3 -0.46 14.19 -7.78
C ASN A 3 -1.40 14.74 -6.69
N VAL A 4 -1.51 14.06 -5.55
CA VAL A 4 -2.26 14.51 -4.38
C VAL A 4 -1.43 15.51 -3.59
N SER A 5 -1.95 16.72 -3.40
CA SER A 5 -1.30 17.76 -2.61
C SER A 5 -1.56 17.61 -1.10
N ASP A 6 -0.61 18.05 -0.28
CA ASP A 6 -0.75 18.06 1.19
C ASP A 6 -2.00 18.84 1.65
N ALA A 7 -2.36 19.91 0.93
CA ALA A 7 -3.56 20.70 1.23
C ALA A 7 -4.85 19.89 1.06
N GLN A 8 -4.92 18.99 0.06
CA GLN A 8 -6.07 18.11 -0.13
C GLN A 8 -6.15 17.05 0.98
N ILE A 9 -5.00 16.48 1.37
CA ILE A 9 -4.93 15.51 2.47
C ILE A 9 -5.44 16.13 3.76
N GLN A 10 -5.03 17.37 4.07
CA GLN A 10 -5.51 18.10 5.24
C GLN A 10 -7.02 18.36 5.21
N GLU A 11 -7.59 18.66 4.03
CA GLU A 11 -9.03 18.88 3.89
C GLU A 11 -9.83 17.59 4.15
N TRP A 12 -9.37 16.45 3.62
CA TRP A 12 -9.98 15.15 3.91
C TRP A 12 -9.92 14.81 5.39
N ILE A 13 -8.75 14.99 6.02
CA ILE A 13 -8.58 14.76 7.46
C ILE A 13 -9.53 15.65 8.28
N LYS A 14 -9.69 16.93 7.93
CA LYS A 14 -10.63 17.85 8.62
C LYS A 14 -12.09 17.41 8.48
N ARG A 15 -12.45 16.78 7.38
CA ARG A 15 -13.79 16.23 7.12
C ARG A 15 -14.03 14.86 7.77
N GLY A 16 -12.99 14.25 8.34
CA GLY A 16 -13.07 12.89 8.88
C GLY A 16 -13.08 11.80 7.80
N GLU A 17 -12.63 12.13 6.57
CA GLU A 17 -12.47 11.19 5.47
C GLU A 17 -11.06 10.57 5.53
N ASP A 18 -10.95 9.24 5.39
CA ASP A 18 -9.64 8.58 5.38
C ASP A 18 -8.92 8.81 4.03
N PRO A 19 -7.80 9.58 4.00
CA PRO A 19 -7.04 9.84 2.77
C PRO A 19 -6.34 8.58 2.23
N LYS A 20 -6.22 7.52 3.04
CA LYS A 20 -5.50 6.29 2.69
C LYS A 20 -6.03 5.65 1.42
N GLU A 21 -7.34 5.53 1.26
CA GLU A 21 -7.97 4.88 0.09
C GLU A 21 -7.60 5.55 -1.25
N PHE A 22 -7.45 6.87 -1.24
CA PHE A 22 -7.01 7.63 -2.42
C PHE A 22 -5.52 7.46 -2.67
N LEU A 23 -4.71 7.55 -1.61
CA LEU A 23 -3.26 7.42 -1.69
C LEU A 23 -2.83 5.99 -2.10
N LEU A 24 -3.55 4.95 -1.69
CA LEU A 24 -3.32 3.57 -2.12
C LEU A 24 -3.39 3.45 -3.66
N LYS A 25 -4.39 4.09 -4.29
CA LYS A 25 -4.56 4.07 -5.76
C LYS A 25 -3.43 4.80 -6.48
N GLU A 26 -2.94 5.88 -5.90
CA GLU A 26 -1.84 6.69 -6.45
C GLU A 26 -0.46 6.00 -6.27
N CYS A 27 -0.26 5.33 -5.13
CA CYS A 27 1.00 4.67 -4.79
C CYS A 27 1.14 3.28 -5.41
N ALA A 28 0.03 2.55 -5.64
CA ALA A 28 0.07 1.18 -6.19
C ALA A 28 0.80 1.04 -7.55
N PRO A 29 0.66 1.97 -8.52
CA PRO A 29 1.40 1.92 -9.79
C PRO A 29 2.93 1.99 -9.65
N GLN A 30 3.44 2.54 -8.55
CA GLN A 30 4.89 2.64 -8.30
C GLN A 30 5.50 1.28 -7.89
N CYS A 31 4.66 0.34 -7.46
CA CYS A 31 5.06 -0.96 -6.92
C CYS A 31 4.75 -2.13 -7.88
N THR A 32 4.75 -1.90 -9.19
CA THR A 32 4.40 -2.89 -10.23
C THR A 32 5.26 -4.16 -10.16
N ALA A 33 6.58 -4.03 -10.00
CA ALA A 33 7.49 -5.18 -9.92
C ALA A 33 7.12 -6.16 -8.79
N TRP A 34 6.74 -5.62 -7.63
CA TRP A 34 6.31 -6.43 -6.47
C TRP A 34 4.93 -7.06 -6.71
N LYS A 35 4.02 -6.31 -7.35
CA LYS A 35 2.69 -6.82 -7.74
C LYS A 35 2.79 -7.98 -8.73
N GLU A 36 3.69 -7.89 -9.72
CA GLU A 36 3.95 -8.95 -10.69
C GLU A 36 4.58 -10.19 -10.03
N LYS A 37 5.51 -9.98 -9.07
CA LYS A 37 6.07 -11.08 -8.26
C LYS A 37 4.98 -11.80 -7.45
N LEU A 38 4.09 -11.04 -6.81
CA LEU A 38 2.93 -11.60 -6.10
C LEU A 38 2.02 -12.39 -7.04
N GLY A 39 1.64 -11.81 -8.18
CA GLY A 39 0.78 -12.48 -9.17
C GLY A 39 1.37 -13.78 -9.70
N ARG A 40 2.69 -13.83 -9.93
CA ARG A 40 3.39 -15.07 -10.30
C ARG A 40 3.31 -16.13 -9.20
N CYS A 41 3.47 -15.73 -7.95
CA CYS A 41 3.35 -16.64 -6.80
C CYS A 41 1.94 -17.21 -6.71
N GLU A 42 0.91 -16.37 -6.75
CA GLU A 42 -0.49 -16.78 -6.61
C GLU A 42 -0.94 -17.68 -7.77
N ALA A 43 -0.51 -17.37 -8.99
CA ALA A 43 -0.78 -18.20 -10.16
C ALA A 43 -0.17 -19.61 -10.00
N LYS A 44 1.08 -19.69 -9.52
CA LYS A 44 1.74 -20.97 -9.27
C LYS A 44 1.06 -21.72 -8.13
N LEU A 45 0.71 -21.04 -7.03
CA LEU A 45 0.04 -21.65 -5.88
C LEU A 45 -1.31 -22.27 -6.27
N LYS A 46 -2.12 -21.57 -7.08
CA LYS A 46 -3.40 -22.07 -7.60
C LYS A 46 -3.26 -23.26 -8.54
N SER A 47 -2.10 -23.41 -9.21
CA SER A 47 -1.84 -24.53 -10.11
C SER A 47 -1.45 -25.83 -9.40
N LEU A 48 -1.12 -25.77 -8.11
CA LEU A 48 -0.70 -26.92 -7.32
C LEU A 48 -1.92 -27.68 -6.79
N VAL A 49 -2.12 -28.91 -7.27
CA VAL A 49 -3.24 -29.79 -6.87
C VAL A 49 -3.06 -30.34 -5.44
N ASN A 50 -1.81 -30.50 -5.00
CA ASN A 50 -1.42 -30.97 -3.66
C ASN A 50 -0.46 -29.95 -3.03
N ALA A 51 -0.89 -28.70 -2.90
CA ALA A 51 -0.08 -27.68 -2.23
C ALA A 51 0.08 -28.03 -0.75
N ASP A 52 1.31 -27.98 -0.25
CA ASP A 52 1.59 -28.02 1.18
C ASP A 52 0.90 -26.81 1.84
N PRO A 53 0.16 -26.98 2.96
CA PRO A 53 -0.49 -25.88 3.66
C PRO A 53 0.49 -24.79 4.14
N GLU A 54 1.78 -25.09 4.28
CA GLU A 54 2.81 -24.12 4.65
C GLU A 54 3.26 -23.25 3.45
N MET A 55 3.02 -23.70 2.20
CA MET A 55 3.34 -22.90 1.03
C MET A 55 2.32 -21.78 0.83
N SER A 56 2.75 -20.56 1.09
CA SER A 56 1.92 -19.36 0.96
C SER A 56 2.64 -18.22 0.24
N CYS A 57 1.88 -17.32 -0.36
CA CYS A 57 2.38 -16.11 -1.00
C CYS A 57 2.47 -14.91 -0.04
N MET A 58 2.48 -15.16 1.28
CA MET A 58 2.47 -14.11 2.31
C MET A 58 3.70 -13.20 2.24
N TYR A 59 4.88 -13.72 1.91
CA TYR A 59 6.09 -12.90 1.76
C TYR A 59 6.02 -11.96 0.54
N PRO A 60 5.72 -12.43 -0.69
CA PRO A 60 5.46 -11.53 -1.82
C PRO A 60 4.34 -10.50 -1.55
N LEU A 61 3.29 -10.89 -0.83
CA LEU A 61 2.21 -9.99 -0.44
C LEU A 61 2.73 -8.89 0.48
N ARG A 62 3.49 -9.26 1.51
CA ARG A 62 4.13 -8.32 2.44
C ARG A 62 5.04 -7.35 1.71
N ASP A 63 5.88 -7.82 0.77
CA ASP A 63 6.78 -6.98 -0.01
C ASP A 63 5.99 -5.90 -0.77
N TRP A 64 4.92 -6.32 -1.45
CA TRP A 64 4.06 -5.41 -2.22
C TRP A 64 3.35 -4.38 -1.35
N VAL A 65 2.74 -4.81 -0.24
CA VAL A 65 2.07 -3.91 0.71
C VAL A 65 3.08 -2.93 1.34
N THR A 66 4.25 -3.42 1.75
CA THR A 66 5.30 -2.57 2.33
C THR A 66 5.75 -1.48 1.37
N CYS A 67 5.88 -1.81 0.08
CA CYS A 67 6.21 -0.82 -0.95
C CYS A 67 5.14 0.29 -1.04
N ILE A 68 3.85 -0.07 -1.02
CA ILE A 68 2.76 0.91 -1.08
C ILE A 68 2.72 1.75 0.19
N GLU A 69 2.81 1.12 1.35
CA GLU A 69 2.76 1.80 2.66
C GLU A 69 3.95 2.77 2.83
N ALA A 70 5.12 2.46 2.27
CA ALA A 70 6.26 3.39 2.28
C ALA A 70 5.95 4.72 1.57
N CYS A 71 5.03 4.72 0.60
CA CYS A 71 4.55 5.92 -0.08
C CYS A 71 3.40 6.60 0.68
N VAL A 72 2.45 5.82 1.21
CA VAL A 72 1.24 6.34 1.88
C VAL A 72 1.52 6.89 3.28
N GLN A 73 2.27 6.16 4.11
CA GLN A 73 2.48 6.49 5.53
C GLN A 73 3.09 7.89 5.73
N PRO A 74 4.15 8.30 5.02
CA PRO A 74 4.73 9.63 5.21
C PRO A 74 3.77 10.75 4.77
N ALA A 75 2.95 10.52 3.75
CA ALA A 75 1.99 11.50 3.25
C ALA A 75 0.87 11.77 4.27
N ILE A 76 0.39 10.73 4.95
CA ILE A 76 -0.65 10.89 5.98
C ILE A 76 -0.04 11.47 7.26
N THR A 77 1.01 10.85 7.80
CA THR A 77 1.54 11.19 9.13
C THR A 77 1.98 12.65 9.24
N ARG A 78 2.58 13.22 8.19
CA ARG A 78 2.98 14.64 8.16
C ARG A 78 1.81 15.62 8.26
N ASN A 79 0.62 15.20 7.84
CA ASN A 79 -0.58 16.02 7.79
C ASN A 79 -1.52 15.78 8.98
N LEU A 80 -1.23 14.81 9.87
CA LEU A 80 -2.01 14.55 11.07
C LEU A 80 -1.80 15.64 12.14
N PHE A 81 -2.87 15.96 12.85
CA PHE A 81 -2.81 16.82 14.03
C PHE A 81 -1.88 16.22 15.09
N GLY A 82 -0.90 16.99 15.55
CA GLY A 82 0.08 16.52 16.53
C GLY A 82 1.44 16.12 15.95
N SER A 83 1.56 15.95 14.62
CA SER A 83 2.85 15.61 13.99
C SER A 83 3.96 16.65 14.20
N LYS A 84 3.65 17.88 14.62
CA LYS A 84 4.64 18.93 14.93
C LYS A 84 5.27 18.78 16.32
N TYR A 85 4.73 17.93 17.18
CA TYR A 85 5.17 17.75 18.58
C TYR A 85 5.89 16.41 18.81
N MET A 86 6.22 15.71 17.71
CA MET A 86 6.92 14.42 17.69
C MET A 86 8.16 14.54 16.83
#